data_AF-A0A397V1P1-F1
#
_entry.id   AF-A0A397V1P1-F1
#
_cell.length_a   1.000
_cell.length_b   1.000
_cell.length_c   1.000
_cell.angle_alpha   90.00
_cell.angle_beta   90.00
_cell.angle_gamma   90.00
#
_symmetry.space_group_name_H-M   'P 1'
#
loop_
_entity.id
_entity.type
_entity.pdbx_description
1 polymer ?
#
loop_
_entity_poly.entity_id
_entity_poly.type
_entity_poly.pdbx_seq_one_letter_code
_entity_poly.pdbx_strand_id
1 'polypeptide(L)'
;MFTFRMLHADKNEPLAKLWDVDDTEIPRLLAVETTLTLVDGIIKQFINDNDFARTYIDVKANKTIINVKNPSQIPIIKNLPELEPYQDLLSFEIIRKSYAEIKYVFKNITKLIREYNATSALISPNIQLNNVVITIFNSRRNRPFINAAKQFDPVIIYAEERRSSEESIREIETVNKRGINSLLGIKTRVLGGDGFFIKILGIFCSLGFWAQKENKDYFVTAGHCFDHGLSPNEPNELDCYYAAPDKDNPSTTKIIGRSRVSCGIKVEKDGRLTGTSFASYSSTRGDSGGSVFSFSAPNHVILNGIHIGSLGGTAGFQPLKTILRKTNLQPKTALT
;
A
#
# COMPACT_ATOMS: atom_id res chain seq x y z
N MET A 1 20.85 6.02 5.06
CA MET A 1 19.81 5.10 5.54
C MET A 1 19.37 5.64 6.89
N PHE A 2 18.07 5.89 7.10
CA PHE A 2 17.56 6.49 8.34
C PHE A 2 16.98 5.40 9.23
N THR A 3 17.28 5.45 10.53
CA THR A 3 17.01 4.42 11.54
C THR A 3 16.02 4.96 12.56
N PHE A 4 14.90 4.28 12.80
CA PHE A 4 13.91 4.67 13.80
C PHE A 4 13.70 3.53 14.79
N ARG A 5 13.64 3.85 16.10
CA ARG A 5 13.24 2.91 17.15
C ARG A 5 11.79 3.18 17.53
N MET A 6 10.94 2.16 17.47
CA MET A 6 9.64 2.17 18.12
C MET A 6 9.80 1.62 19.53
N LEU A 7 9.24 2.32 20.53
CA LEU A 7 8.96 1.76 21.85
C LEU A 7 7.52 1.25 21.81
N HIS A 8 7.33 -0.07 21.79
CA HIS A 8 6.02 -0.69 21.91
C HIS A 8 6.00 -1.57 23.16
N ALA A 9 4.91 -1.50 23.92
CA ALA A 9 4.82 -2.05 25.28
C ALA A 9 3.62 -2.98 25.47
N ASP A 10 3.11 -3.62 24.41
CA ASP A 10 1.91 -4.44 24.51
C ASP A 10 2.03 -5.79 23.81
N LYS A 11 1.35 -6.80 24.33
CA LYS A 11 1.23 -8.13 23.70
C LYS A 11 0.39 -8.02 22.43
N ASN A 12 0.77 -8.75 21.38
CA ASN A 12 0.24 -8.70 20.00
C ASN A 12 0.76 -7.51 19.18
N GLU A 13 2.05 -7.52 18.92
CA GLU A 13 2.73 -6.64 17.97
C GLU A 13 1.97 -6.59 16.63
N PRO A 14 1.97 -5.44 15.91
CA PRO A 14 1.31 -5.31 14.61
C PRO A 14 1.69 -6.42 13.62
N LEU A 15 2.94 -6.87 13.61
CA LEU A 15 3.41 -7.97 12.76
C LEU A 15 2.84 -9.32 13.16
N ALA A 16 2.74 -9.61 14.46
CA ALA A 16 2.10 -10.83 14.96
C ALA A 16 0.64 -10.90 14.53
N LYS A 17 -0.09 -9.78 14.64
CA LYS A 17 -1.47 -9.66 14.15
C LYS A 17 -1.57 -9.80 12.63
N LEU A 18 -0.63 -9.20 11.89
CA LEU A 18 -0.62 -9.26 10.42
C LEU A 18 -0.40 -10.69 9.91
N TRP A 19 0.53 -11.41 10.53
CA TRP A 19 0.87 -12.77 10.13
C TRP A 19 0.03 -13.83 10.84
N ASP A 20 -0.81 -13.45 11.81
CA ASP A 20 -1.57 -14.37 12.65
C ASP A 20 -0.64 -15.41 13.30
N VAL A 21 0.31 -14.89 14.10
CA VAL A 21 1.37 -15.63 14.82
C VAL A 21 1.60 -15.02 16.20
N ASP A 22 2.31 -15.73 17.07
CA ASP A 22 2.75 -15.19 18.36
C ASP A 22 3.88 -14.16 18.18
N ASP A 23 3.99 -13.17 19.09
CA ASP A 23 5.05 -12.16 19.06
C ASP A 23 6.46 -12.78 19.06
N THR A 24 6.61 -13.93 19.71
CA THR A 24 7.89 -14.67 19.77
C THR A 24 8.34 -15.23 18.41
N GLU A 25 7.44 -15.35 17.43
CA GLU A 25 7.78 -15.78 16.08
C GLU A 25 8.30 -14.66 15.18
N ILE A 26 8.03 -13.40 15.52
CA ILE A 26 8.35 -12.23 14.66
C ILE A 26 9.83 -12.18 14.27
N PRO A 27 10.81 -12.32 15.18
CA PRO A 27 12.22 -12.25 14.80
C PRO A 27 12.60 -13.30 13.75
N ARG A 28 12.06 -14.52 13.88
CA ARG A 28 12.30 -15.61 12.93
C ARG A 28 11.68 -15.30 11.56
N LEU A 29 10.44 -14.80 11.54
CA LEU A 29 9.73 -14.49 10.29
C LEU A 29 10.34 -13.28 9.56
N LEU A 30 10.85 -12.28 10.28
CA LEU A 30 11.61 -11.18 9.68
C LEU A 30 12.93 -11.66 9.05
N ALA A 31 13.61 -12.61 9.68
CA ALA A 31 14.80 -13.23 9.09
C ALA A 31 14.45 -14.01 7.81
N VAL A 32 13.35 -14.77 7.83
CA VAL A 32 12.80 -15.44 6.64
C VAL A 32 12.48 -14.43 5.55
N GLU A 33 11.73 -13.37 5.84
CA GLU A 33 11.38 -12.33 4.87
C GLU A 33 12.62 -11.69 4.24
N THR A 34 13.65 -11.44 5.03
CA THR A 34 14.93 -10.89 4.57
C THR A 34 15.60 -11.83 3.55
N THR A 35 15.69 -13.12 3.87
CA THR A 35 16.24 -14.13 2.96
C THR A 35 15.40 -14.27 1.69
N LEU A 36 14.08 -14.35 1.80
CA LEU A 36 13.19 -14.47 0.65
C LEU A 36 13.24 -13.23 -0.25
N THR A 37 13.39 -12.04 0.32
CA THR A 37 13.57 -10.78 -0.43
C THR A 37 14.88 -10.78 -1.22
N LEU A 38 15.95 -11.32 -0.66
CA LEU A 38 17.22 -11.50 -1.37
C LEU A 38 17.06 -12.48 -2.54
N VAL A 39 16.43 -13.64 -2.30
CA VAL A 39 16.16 -14.65 -3.33
C VAL A 39 15.29 -14.07 -4.45
N ASP A 40 14.24 -13.34 -4.11
CA ASP A 40 13.38 -12.62 -5.04
C ASP A 40 14.17 -11.59 -5.87
N GLY A 41 15.11 -10.87 -5.26
CA GLY A 41 16.01 -9.94 -5.92
C GLY A 41 16.96 -10.60 -6.92
N ILE A 42 17.42 -11.82 -6.63
CA ILE A 42 18.21 -12.63 -7.58
C ILE A 42 17.32 -13.05 -8.75
N ILE A 43 16.18 -13.70 -8.49
CA ILE A 43 15.27 -14.20 -9.53
C ILE A 43 14.83 -13.09 -10.49
N LYS A 44 14.54 -11.90 -9.98
CA LYS A 44 14.11 -10.74 -10.78
C LYS A 44 15.09 -10.33 -11.88
N GLN A 45 16.37 -10.71 -11.77
CA GLN A 45 17.39 -10.43 -12.79
C GLN A 45 17.29 -11.38 -14.00
N PHE A 46 16.64 -12.54 -13.84
CA PHE A 46 16.61 -13.61 -14.83
C PHE A 46 15.22 -13.85 -15.44
N ILE A 47 14.17 -13.28 -14.87
CA ILE A 47 12.80 -13.41 -15.39
C ILE A 47 12.43 -12.28 -16.35
N ASN A 48 11.60 -12.60 -17.35
CA ASN A 48 11.07 -11.63 -18.31
C ASN A 48 9.53 -11.56 -18.26
N ASP A 49 8.97 -10.48 -18.78
CA ASP A 49 7.53 -10.23 -18.69
C ASP A 49 6.68 -11.13 -19.61
N ASN A 50 7.26 -11.83 -20.58
CA ASN A 50 6.54 -12.68 -21.53
C ASN A 50 6.36 -14.11 -21.01
N ASP A 51 7.36 -14.64 -20.33
CA ASP A 51 7.34 -16.01 -19.80
C ASP A 51 6.89 -16.08 -18.33
N PHE A 52 6.90 -14.96 -17.61
CA PHE A 52 6.61 -14.90 -16.18
C PHE A 52 5.56 -13.84 -15.85
N ALA A 53 4.84 -14.01 -14.73
CA ALA A 53 3.96 -12.99 -14.16
C ALA A 53 4.50 -12.36 -12.88
N ARG A 54 5.83 -12.25 -12.77
CA ARG A 54 6.56 -11.84 -11.54
C ARG A 54 6.55 -12.91 -10.45
N THR A 55 7.08 -12.50 -9.31
CA THR A 55 7.30 -13.28 -8.10
C THR A 55 6.59 -12.61 -6.92
N TYR A 56 6.31 -13.39 -5.89
CA TYR A 56 5.90 -12.88 -4.58
C TYR A 56 6.47 -13.77 -3.48
N ILE A 57 6.59 -13.24 -2.26
CA ILE A 57 7.10 -13.98 -1.11
C ILE A 57 5.94 -14.42 -0.22
N ASP A 58 6.00 -15.65 0.28
CA ASP A 58 5.15 -16.17 1.34
C ASP A 58 6.04 -16.48 2.55
N VAL A 59 6.05 -15.53 3.49
CA VAL A 59 6.87 -15.60 4.70
C VAL A 59 6.46 -16.77 5.60
N LYS A 60 5.16 -17.11 5.64
CA LYS A 60 4.68 -18.23 6.46
C LYS A 60 5.04 -19.58 5.84
N ALA A 61 4.93 -19.70 4.52
CA ALA A 61 5.36 -20.90 3.81
C ALA A 61 6.89 -21.02 3.70
N ASN A 62 7.63 -19.95 4.01
CA ASN A 62 9.06 -19.83 3.78
C ASN A 62 9.42 -20.08 2.30
N LYS A 63 8.67 -19.46 1.38
CA LYS A 63 8.83 -19.63 -0.06
C LYS A 63 8.84 -18.32 -0.83
N THR A 64 9.67 -18.26 -1.86
CA THR A 64 9.54 -17.32 -2.96
C THR A 64 8.78 -18.03 -4.09
N ILE A 65 7.57 -17.55 -4.35
CA ILE A 65 6.70 -18.08 -5.39
C ILE A 65 7.02 -17.39 -6.72
N ILE A 66 7.22 -18.20 -7.77
CA ILE A 66 7.59 -17.77 -9.11
C ILE A 66 6.46 -18.14 -10.06
N ASN A 67 5.77 -17.14 -10.58
CA ASN A 67 4.66 -17.38 -11.51
C ASN A 67 5.19 -17.54 -12.93
N VAL A 68 5.12 -18.77 -13.44
CA VAL A 68 5.68 -19.18 -14.72
C VAL A 68 4.57 -19.52 -15.71
N LYS A 69 4.54 -18.83 -16.86
CA LYS A 69 3.65 -19.16 -17.97
C LYS A 69 4.21 -20.29 -18.83
N ASN A 70 5.53 -20.29 -19.04
CA ASN A 70 6.22 -21.26 -19.87
C ASN A 70 7.03 -22.26 -19.01
N PRO A 71 6.54 -23.49 -18.75
CA PRO A 71 7.19 -24.43 -17.85
C PRO A 71 8.63 -24.81 -18.25
N SER A 72 9.02 -24.63 -19.51
CA SER A 72 10.40 -24.88 -19.95
C SER A 72 11.42 -23.93 -19.32
N GLN A 73 10.98 -22.82 -18.73
CA GLN A 73 11.83 -21.89 -18.01
C GLN A 73 12.18 -22.37 -16.59
N ILE A 74 11.42 -23.33 -16.02
CA ILE A 74 11.64 -23.80 -14.65
C ILE A 74 13.03 -24.41 -14.46
N PRO A 75 13.49 -25.35 -15.32
CA PRO A 75 14.84 -25.89 -15.19
C PRO A 75 15.93 -24.83 -15.33
N ILE A 76 15.70 -23.80 -16.14
CA ILE A 76 16.66 -22.70 -16.34
C ILE A 76 16.86 -21.94 -15.01
N ILE A 77 15.77 -21.55 -14.35
CA ILE A 77 15.84 -20.85 -13.06
C ILE A 77 16.41 -21.76 -11.97
N LYS A 78 16.01 -23.03 -11.91
CA LYS A 78 16.52 -23.98 -10.91
C LYS A 78 18.03 -24.22 -11.04
N ASN A 79 18.58 -24.16 -12.25
CA ASN A 79 19.99 -24.42 -12.50
C ASN A 79 20.88 -23.17 -12.38
N LEU A 80 20.34 -22.03 -11.93
CA LEU A 80 21.15 -20.83 -11.67
C LEU A 80 22.09 -21.05 -10.49
N PRO A 81 23.42 -20.88 -10.65
CA PRO A 81 24.38 -21.04 -9.56
C PRO A 81 24.06 -20.17 -8.33
N GLU A 82 23.55 -18.96 -8.55
CA GLU A 82 23.18 -18.01 -7.50
C GLU A 82 21.98 -18.48 -6.65
N LEU A 83 21.20 -19.43 -7.16
CA LEU A 83 20.04 -20.00 -6.48
C LEU A 83 20.30 -21.41 -5.94
N GLU A 84 21.47 -21.98 -6.18
CA GLU A 84 21.88 -23.28 -5.62
C GLU A 84 21.69 -23.37 -4.10
N PRO A 85 22.09 -22.38 -3.28
CA PRO A 85 21.90 -22.47 -1.82
C PRO A 85 20.44 -22.23 -1.38
N TYR A 86 19.54 -21.88 -2.31
CA TYR A 86 18.17 -21.47 -2.00
C TYR A 86 17.09 -22.34 -2.65
N GLN A 87 17.45 -23.51 -3.20
CA GLN A 87 16.51 -24.37 -3.93
C GLN A 87 15.25 -24.70 -3.13
N ASP A 88 15.41 -24.97 -1.82
CA ASP A 88 14.29 -25.29 -0.92
C ASP A 88 13.39 -24.09 -0.63
N LEU A 89 13.78 -22.87 -1.00
CA LEU A 89 12.96 -21.67 -0.86
C LEU A 89 12.16 -21.37 -2.13
N LEU A 90 12.44 -22.06 -3.24
CA LEU A 90 11.77 -21.81 -4.51
C LEU A 90 10.46 -22.61 -4.63
N SER A 91 9.41 -21.95 -5.11
CA SER A 91 8.18 -22.61 -5.54
C SER A 91 7.75 -22.05 -6.89
N PHE A 92 7.28 -22.92 -7.78
CA PHE A 92 6.89 -22.55 -9.14
C PHE A 92 5.39 -22.79 -9.33
N GLU A 93 4.67 -21.74 -9.71
CA GLU A 93 3.24 -21.81 -10.01
C GLU A 93 3.02 -21.64 -11.51
N ILE A 94 2.37 -22.63 -12.13
CA ILE A 94 1.98 -22.54 -13.54
C ILE A 94 0.75 -21.66 -13.66
N ILE A 95 0.88 -20.62 -14.47
CA ILE A 95 -0.11 -19.55 -14.60
C ILE A 95 -0.61 -19.39 -16.04
N ARG A 96 -1.71 -18.66 -16.20
CA ARG A 96 -2.35 -18.45 -17.52
C ARG A 96 -1.86 -17.20 -18.24
N LYS A 97 -1.75 -16.07 -17.52
CA LYS A 97 -1.41 -14.75 -18.07
C LYS A 97 0.00 -14.35 -17.67
N SER A 98 0.87 -14.01 -18.61
CA SER A 98 2.18 -13.42 -18.32
C SER A 98 2.03 -11.99 -17.80
N TYR A 99 3.10 -11.40 -17.28
CA TYR A 99 3.06 -10.01 -16.83
C TYR A 99 2.80 -9.04 -18.00
N ALA A 100 3.29 -9.35 -19.21
CA ALA A 100 2.98 -8.58 -20.42
C ALA A 100 1.47 -8.56 -20.70
N GLU A 101 0.79 -9.69 -20.57
CA GLU A 101 -0.66 -9.80 -20.75
C GLU A 101 -1.43 -9.09 -19.63
N ILE A 102 -0.99 -9.23 -18.37
CA ILE A 102 -1.59 -8.49 -17.23
C ILE A 102 -1.46 -6.97 -17.46
N LYS A 103 -0.29 -6.48 -17.91
CA LYS A 103 -0.09 -5.07 -18.26
C LYS A 103 -1.01 -4.63 -19.40
N TYR A 104 -1.19 -5.47 -20.42
CA TYR A 104 -2.08 -5.20 -21.54
C TYR A 104 -3.53 -5.05 -21.08
N VAL A 105 -4.02 -6.01 -20.29
CA VAL A 105 -5.36 -5.98 -19.69
C VAL A 105 -5.54 -4.73 -18.82
N PHE A 106 -4.59 -4.46 -17.93
CA PHE A 106 -4.61 -3.30 -17.04
C PHE A 106 -4.70 -1.98 -17.83
N LYS A 107 -3.88 -1.83 -18.87
CA LYS A 107 -3.88 -0.65 -19.73
C LYS A 107 -5.21 -0.44 -20.42
N ASN A 108 -5.81 -1.49 -20.99
CA ASN A 108 -7.07 -1.37 -21.72
C ASN A 108 -8.25 -1.10 -20.78
N ILE A 109 -8.33 -1.79 -19.64
CA ILE A 109 -9.35 -1.49 -18.63
C ILE A 109 -9.21 -0.05 -18.13
N THR A 110 -7.98 0.45 -17.94
CA THR A 110 -7.76 1.85 -17.52
C THR A 110 -8.26 2.85 -18.56
N LYS A 111 -8.19 2.53 -19.87
CA LYS A 111 -8.82 3.36 -20.91
C LYS A 111 -10.34 3.37 -20.79
N LEU A 112 -10.96 2.22 -20.50
CA LEU A 112 -12.41 2.14 -20.32
C LEU A 112 -12.90 3.01 -19.15
N ILE A 113 -12.11 3.22 -18.10
CA ILE A 113 -12.48 4.16 -17.02
C ILE A 113 -12.86 5.52 -17.60
N ARG A 114 -12.08 6.02 -18.56
CA ARG A 114 -12.31 7.35 -19.15
C ARG A 114 -13.47 7.36 -20.11
N GLU A 115 -13.51 6.37 -20.99
CA GLU A 115 -14.56 6.22 -22.00
C GLU A 115 -15.95 6.21 -21.37
N TYR A 116 -16.09 5.51 -20.23
CA TYR A 116 -17.35 5.36 -19.53
C TYR A 116 -17.52 6.32 -18.33
N ASN A 117 -16.56 7.24 -18.13
CA ASN A 117 -16.51 8.14 -16.97
C ASN A 117 -16.75 7.39 -15.64
N ALA A 118 -16.10 6.24 -15.49
CA ALA A 118 -16.24 5.38 -14.32
C ALA A 118 -15.67 6.10 -13.09
N THR A 119 -16.42 6.08 -12.00
CA THR A 119 -16.07 6.74 -10.74
C THR A 119 -16.11 5.72 -9.61
N SER A 120 -15.33 5.91 -8.55
CA SER A 120 -15.34 4.98 -7.41
C SER A 120 -15.06 3.52 -7.81
N ALA A 121 -14.00 3.34 -8.60
CA ALA A 121 -13.45 2.04 -8.99
C ALA A 121 -11.93 2.03 -8.76
N LEU A 122 -11.40 0.95 -8.18
CA LEU A 122 -9.96 0.66 -8.12
C LEU A 122 -9.63 -0.38 -9.17
N ILE A 123 -8.50 -0.20 -9.84
CA ILE A 123 -7.96 -1.18 -10.77
C ILE A 123 -6.51 -1.44 -10.41
N SER A 124 -6.14 -2.71 -10.27
CA SER A 124 -4.78 -3.09 -9.95
C SER A 124 -4.40 -4.45 -10.54
N PRO A 125 -3.19 -4.61 -11.08
CA PRO A 125 -2.61 -5.93 -11.28
C PRO A 125 -2.50 -6.65 -9.93
N ASN A 126 -2.94 -7.90 -9.87
CA ASN A 126 -2.75 -8.76 -8.72
C ASN A 126 -1.97 -10.02 -9.15
N ILE A 127 -0.75 -10.14 -8.65
CA ILE A 127 0.19 -11.19 -9.04
C ILE A 127 -0.25 -12.55 -8.51
N GLN A 128 -0.74 -12.62 -7.27
CA GLN A 128 -1.23 -13.87 -6.65
C GLN A 128 -2.44 -14.43 -7.40
N LEU A 129 -3.37 -13.57 -7.83
CA LEU A 129 -4.52 -13.98 -8.63
C LEU A 129 -4.21 -14.13 -10.13
N ASN A 130 -2.97 -13.85 -10.55
CA ASN A 130 -2.54 -13.85 -11.94
C ASN A 130 -3.47 -13.05 -12.89
N ASN A 131 -4.04 -11.95 -12.41
CA ASN A 131 -5.06 -11.21 -13.15
C ASN A 131 -5.14 -9.73 -12.74
N VAL A 132 -5.93 -8.94 -13.47
CA VAL A 132 -6.30 -7.59 -13.05
C VAL A 132 -7.55 -7.66 -12.19
N VAL A 133 -7.50 -7.02 -11.03
CA VAL A 133 -8.62 -6.90 -10.10
C VAL A 133 -9.25 -5.51 -10.27
N ILE A 134 -10.58 -5.49 -10.36
CA ILE A 134 -11.40 -4.29 -10.33
C ILE A 134 -12.25 -4.32 -9.07
N THR A 135 -12.04 -3.37 -8.16
CA THR A 135 -12.89 -3.18 -6.98
C THR A 135 -13.86 -2.04 -7.22
N ILE A 136 -15.16 -2.32 -7.19
CA ILE A 136 -16.23 -1.35 -7.47
C ILE A 136 -16.95 -0.97 -6.17
N PHE A 137 -17.09 0.34 -5.92
CA PHE A 137 -17.81 0.88 -4.75
C PHE A 137 -19.22 1.38 -5.07
N ASN A 138 -19.52 1.64 -6.35
CA ASN A 138 -20.86 2.00 -6.80
C ASN A 138 -21.19 1.24 -8.10
N SER A 139 -21.76 0.05 -7.96
CA SER A 139 -22.00 -0.85 -9.10
C SER A 139 -23.05 -0.32 -10.07
N ARG A 140 -24.05 0.42 -9.57
CA ARG A 140 -25.13 1.00 -10.38
C ARG A 140 -24.59 2.02 -11.37
N ARG A 141 -23.80 2.99 -10.88
CA ARG A 141 -23.22 4.05 -11.72
C ARG A 141 -22.19 3.52 -12.71
N ASN A 142 -21.47 2.45 -12.37
CA ASN A 142 -20.39 1.90 -13.18
C ASN A 142 -20.83 0.72 -14.08
N ARG A 143 -22.13 0.42 -14.19
CA ARG A 143 -22.61 -0.74 -14.96
C ARG A 143 -22.11 -0.77 -16.41
N PRO A 144 -22.10 0.35 -17.17
CA PRO A 144 -21.55 0.35 -18.54
C PRO A 144 -20.06 -0.01 -18.58
N PHE A 145 -19.25 0.61 -17.71
CA PHE A 145 -17.83 0.29 -17.55
C PHE A 145 -17.58 -1.17 -17.19
N ILE A 146 -18.32 -1.70 -16.21
CA ILE A 146 -18.21 -3.09 -15.76
C ILE A 146 -18.50 -4.05 -16.91
N ASN A 147 -19.57 -3.79 -17.67
CA ASN A 147 -19.92 -4.63 -18.81
C ASN A 147 -18.85 -4.58 -19.91
N ALA A 148 -18.32 -3.40 -20.22
CA ALA A 148 -17.24 -3.25 -21.18
C ALA A 148 -15.93 -3.93 -20.71
N ALA A 149 -15.63 -3.89 -19.41
CA ALA A 149 -14.41 -4.47 -18.86
C ALA A 149 -14.40 -6.01 -18.87
N LYS A 150 -15.58 -6.66 -18.83
CA LYS A 150 -15.70 -8.13 -18.87
C LYS A 150 -15.01 -8.79 -20.05
N GLN A 151 -14.89 -8.10 -21.19
CA GLN A 151 -14.20 -8.63 -22.37
C GLN A 151 -12.71 -8.95 -22.11
N PHE A 152 -12.11 -8.32 -21.10
CA PHE A 152 -10.71 -8.54 -20.71
C PHE A 152 -10.54 -9.56 -19.58
N ASP A 153 -11.63 -10.22 -19.16
CA ASP A 153 -11.64 -11.22 -18.10
C ASP A 153 -10.95 -10.77 -16.78
N PRO A 154 -11.30 -9.59 -16.22
CA PRO A 154 -10.80 -9.17 -14.91
C PRO A 154 -11.53 -9.88 -13.76
N VAL A 155 -10.89 -9.96 -12.60
CA VAL A 155 -11.55 -10.32 -11.34
C VAL A 155 -12.30 -9.09 -10.83
N ILE A 156 -13.62 -9.15 -10.70
CA ILE A 156 -14.44 -8.02 -10.25
C ILE A 156 -14.91 -8.27 -8.82
N ILE A 157 -14.57 -7.35 -7.92
CA ILE A 157 -14.97 -7.36 -6.51
C ILE A 157 -15.95 -6.21 -6.30
N TYR A 158 -17.12 -6.51 -5.75
CA TYR A 158 -18.10 -5.50 -5.36
C TYR A 158 -17.94 -5.20 -3.88
N ALA A 159 -17.44 -4.01 -3.55
CA ALA A 159 -17.47 -3.51 -2.18
C ALA A 159 -18.91 -3.04 -1.91
N GLU A 160 -19.68 -3.84 -1.18
CA GLU A 160 -21.07 -3.51 -0.87
C GLU A 160 -21.20 -2.11 -0.25
N GLU A 161 -22.14 -1.30 -0.75
CA GLU A 161 -22.64 -0.13 -0.05
C GLU A 161 -23.30 -0.63 1.24
N ARG A 162 -22.58 -0.55 2.37
CA ARG A 162 -23.13 -0.93 3.68
C ARG A 162 -24.41 -0.14 3.94
N ARG A 163 -25.57 -0.79 3.84
CA ARG A 163 -26.81 -0.30 4.45
C ARG A 163 -26.70 -0.57 5.95
N SER A 164 -26.60 0.50 6.73
CA SER A 164 -26.61 0.46 8.19
C SER A 164 -27.93 -0.12 8.72
N SER A 165 -27.88 -1.29 9.34
CA SER A 165 -28.85 -1.69 10.37
C SER A 165 -28.13 -2.51 11.43
N GLU A 166 -28.22 -2.07 12.69
CA GLU A 166 -27.39 -2.48 13.82
C GLU A 166 -27.69 -3.92 14.33
N GLU A 167 -28.77 -4.55 13.89
CA GLU A 167 -29.21 -5.88 14.39
C GLU A 167 -28.48 -7.08 13.77
N SER A 168 -27.75 -6.91 12.67
CA SER A 168 -27.01 -8.03 12.01
C SER A 168 -25.62 -8.29 12.62
N ILE A 169 -25.27 -7.62 13.72
CA ILE A 169 -23.91 -7.66 14.30
C ILE A 169 -23.64 -8.93 15.12
N ARG A 170 -24.65 -9.58 15.72
CA ARG A 170 -24.44 -10.71 16.66
C ARG A 170 -24.46 -12.10 16.03
N GLU A 171 -25.10 -12.29 14.88
CA GLU A 171 -25.19 -13.62 14.24
C GLU A 171 -23.99 -13.96 13.34
N ILE A 172 -23.11 -12.97 13.09
CA ILE A 172 -21.93 -13.10 12.21
C ILE A 172 -20.68 -13.65 12.95
N GLU A 173 -20.67 -13.70 14.29
CA GLU A 173 -19.47 -14.09 15.06
C GLU A 173 -19.13 -15.59 14.98
N THR A 174 -20.10 -16.46 14.67
CA THR A 174 -19.92 -17.92 14.75
C THR A 174 -19.80 -18.64 13.41
N VAL A 175 -20.36 -18.12 12.32
CA VAL A 175 -20.38 -18.82 11.01
C VAL A 175 -19.26 -18.35 10.07
N ASN A 176 -18.58 -17.25 10.41
CA ASN A 176 -17.84 -16.44 9.43
C ASN A 176 -16.30 -16.49 9.59
N LYS A 177 -15.78 -17.62 10.06
CA LYS A 177 -14.33 -17.91 10.26
C LYS A 177 -13.61 -18.43 9.01
N ARG A 178 -14.31 -18.75 7.92
CA ARG A 178 -13.68 -19.31 6.70
C ARG A 178 -14.35 -18.70 5.46
N GLY A 179 -13.65 -17.83 4.73
CA GLY A 179 -14.07 -17.46 3.38
C GLY A 179 -13.67 -16.06 2.94
N ILE A 180 -14.22 -15.01 3.56
CA ILE A 180 -14.09 -13.63 3.03
C ILE A 180 -13.83 -12.57 4.12
N ASN A 181 -14.14 -12.85 5.40
CA ASN A 181 -13.60 -12.04 6.50
C ASN A 181 -12.06 -12.11 6.59
N SER A 182 -11.47 -13.17 6.02
CA SER A 182 -10.03 -13.35 5.81
C SER A 182 -9.48 -12.65 4.56
N LEU A 183 -10.31 -11.93 3.79
CA LEU A 183 -9.87 -11.17 2.61
C LEU A 183 -9.93 -9.66 2.81
N LEU A 184 -10.85 -9.10 3.61
CA LEU A 184 -10.83 -7.67 3.98
C LEU A 184 -11.41 -7.39 5.38
N GLY A 185 -11.16 -8.26 6.36
CA GLY A 185 -11.56 -8.10 7.78
C GLY A 185 -10.97 -6.89 8.51
N ILE A 186 -11.34 -5.66 8.12
CA ILE A 186 -10.98 -4.42 8.80
C ILE A 186 -12.25 -3.78 9.35
N LYS A 187 -12.46 -3.92 10.66
CA LYS A 187 -13.44 -3.16 11.46
C LYS A 187 -12.81 -1.92 12.13
N THR A 188 -11.73 -1.37 11.53
CA THR A 188 -10.80 -0.35 12.04
C THR A 188 -9.67 -0.93 12.89
N ARG A 189 -8.44 -0.94 12.34
CA ARG A 189 -7.17 -1.10 13.05
C ARG A 189 -6.10 -0.32 12.30
N VAL A 190 -5.57 0.71 12.95
CA VAL A 190 -4.39 1.47 12.52
C VAL A 190 -3.16 0.61 12.86
N LEU A 191 -2.39 0.20 11.87
CA LEU A 191 -1.15 -0.59 12.06
C LEU A 191 0.05 0.16 11.44
N GLY A 192 0.17 1.44 11.77
CA GLY A 192 1.19 2.34 11.22
C GLY A 192 1.71 3.36 12.24
N GLY A 193 1.96 2.92 13.48
CA GLY A 193 2.32 3.79 14.59
C GLY A 193 1.13 4.66 15.00
N ASP A 194 0.71 4.62 16.27
CA ASP A 194 -0.43 5.41 16.73
C ASP A 194 -0.21 6.89 16.42
N GLY A 195 -0.90 7.36 15.37
CA GLY A 195 -0.73 8.68 14.83
C GLY A 195 -1.39 9.71 15.75
N PHE A 196 -0.72 10.84 15.94
CA PHE A 196 -1.44 12.05 16.34
C PHE A 196 -2.48 12.34 15.26
N PHE A 197 -3.74 12.40 15.66
CA PHE A 197 -4.82 12.84 14.78
C PHE A 197 -4.91 14.35 14.86
N ILE A 198 -4.79 15.04 13.72
CA ILE A 198 -5.24 16.44 13.68
C ILE A 198 -6.69 16.44 13.25
N LYS A 199 -7.56 16.95 14.13
CA LYS A 199 -8.94 17.29 13.77
C LYS A 199 -8.94 18.70 13.18
N ILE A 200 -8.87 18.79 11.86
CA ILE A 200 -8.98 20.05 11.15
C ILE A 200 -10.29 20.03 10.39
N LEU A 201 -11.20 20.96 10.72
CA LEU A 201 -12.47 21.14 10.00
C LEU A 201 -13.31 19.84 9.87
N GLY A 202 -13.20 18.91 10.82
CA GLY A 202 -13.94 17.64 10.83
C GLY A 202 -13.32 16.50 10.01
N ILE A 203 -12.14 16.70 9.41
CA ILE A 203 -11.35 15.61 8.80
C ILE A 203 -10.43 15.00 9.86
N PHE A 204 -10.30 13.67 9.82
CA PHE A 204 -9.30 12.93 10.59
C PHE A 204 -8.14 12.57 9.65
N CYS A 205 -6.92 12.96 10.02
CA CYS A 205 -5.69 12.56 9.36
C CYS A 205 -4.59 12.29 10.37
N SER A 206 -3.68 11.40 9.99
CA SER A 206 -2.51 11.01 10.78
C SER A 206 -1.31 11.93 10.47
N LEU A 207 -0.44 12.11 11.45
CA LEU A 207 0.90 12.64 11.23
C LEU A 207 1.83 11.54 10.71
N GLY A 208 2.65 11.89 9.72
CA GLY A 208 3.59 10.98 9.09
C GLY A 208 4.85 10.89 9.91
N PHE A 209 5.79 11.80 9.66
CA PHE A 209 7.09 11.80 10.34
C PHE A 209 7.48 13.20 10.81
N TRP A 210 8.34 13.21 11.82
CA TRP A 210 8.99 14.42 12.31
C TRP A 210 10.20 14.73 11.43
N ALA A 211 10.30 15.96 10.95
CA ALA A 211 11.45 16.47 10.23
C ALA A 211 11.91 17.84 10.74
N GLN A 212 13.12 18.23 10.34
CA GLN A 212 13.71 19.53 10.62
C GLN A 212 14.08 20.25 9.32
N LYS A 213 13.93 21.58 9.31
CA LYS A 213 14.50 22.47 8.30
C LYS A 213 14.79 23.83 8.92
N GLU A 214 15.98 24.38 8.66
CA GLU A 214 16.40 25.70 9.16
C GLU A 214 16.22 25.83 10.69
N ASN A 215 16.65 24.81 11.45
CA ASN A 215 16.52 24.73 12.91
C ASN A 215 15.08 24.78 13.45
N LYS A 216 14.07 24.58 12.59
CA LYS A 216 12.67 24.46 12.98
C LYS A 216 12.20 23.03 12.81
N ASP A 217 11.39 22.59 13.76
CA ASP A 217 10.78 21.27 13.80
C ASP A 217 9.42 21.29 13.09
N TYR A 218 9.16 20.23 12.32
CA TYR A 218 7.96 20.08 11.51
C TYR A 218 7.40 18.66 11.59
N PHE A 219 6.08 18.55 11.52
CA PHE A 219 5.41 17.30 11.21
C PHE A 219 4.96 17.29 9.75
N VAL A 220 5.20 16.18 9.06
CA VAL A 220 4.81 15.97 7.66
C VAL A 220 3.55 15.13 7.61
N THR A 221 2.56 15.52 6.80
CA THR A 221 1.31 14.76 6.58
C THR A 221 0.79 14.95 5.15
N ALA A 222 -0.31 14.29 4.79
CA ALA A 222 -0.88 14.33 3.45
C ALA A 222 -1.59 15.66 3.16
N GLY A 223 -1.52 16.10 1.91
CA GLY A 223 -2.11 17.35 1.42
C GLY A 223 -3.57 17.56 1.76
N HIS A 224 -4.38 16.62 1.27
CA HIS A 224 -5.84 16.68 1.34
C HIS A 224 -6.40 16.67 2.77
N CYS A 225 -5.54 16.50 3.79
CA CYS A 225 -5.90 16.62 5.20
C CYS A 225 -6.17 18.05 5.65
N PHE A 226 -5.76 19.06 4.88
CA PHE A 226 -5.95 20.48 5.21
C PHE A 226 -6.95 21.19 4.28
N ASP A 227 -7.22 20.63 3.10
CA ASP A 227 -7.92 21.36 2.03
C ASP A 227 -9.42 21.03 1.96
N HIS A 228 -10.18 21.57 2.92
CA HIS A 228 -11.62 21.80 2.76
C HIS A 228 -11.95 23.31 2.68
N GLY A 229 -10.94 24.16 2.45
CA GLY A 229 -11.08 25.62 2.54
C GLY A 229 -10.62 26.43 1.32
N LEU A 230 -9.87 25.86 0.38
CA LEU A 230 -9.52 26.55 -0.86
C LEU A 230 -10.21 25.86 -2.04
N SER A 231 -11.13 26.58 -2.68
CA SER A 231 -11.88 26.12 -3.84
C SER A 231 -10.96 25.49 -4.89
N PRO A 232 -11.36 24.38 -5.56
CA PRO A 232 -10.56 23.65 -6.55
C PRO A 232 -10.44 24.37 -7.90
N ASN A 233 -10.30 25.69 -7.89
CA ASN A 233 -10.21 26.50 -9.11
C ASN A 233 -8.78 26.58 -9.67
N GLU A 234 -7.80 25.93 -9.04
CA GLU A 234 -6.52 25.63 -9.70
C GLU A 234 -6.44 24.14 -10.04
N PRO A 235 -6.31 23.79 -11.33
CA PRO A 235 -6.28 22.42 -11.76
C PRO A 235 -4.96 21.76 -11.35
N ASN A 236 -5.08 20.67 -10.59
CA ASN A 236 -4.13 19.55 -10.55
C ASN A 236 -2.75 19.79 -9.93
N GLU A 237 -2.67 19.91 -8.59
CA GLU A 237 -1.49 19.44 -7.83
C GLU A 237 -1.85 19.32 -6.33
N LEU A 238 -2.15 18.11 -5.86
CA LEU A 238 -2.47 17.82 -4.45
C LEU A 238 -1.19 17.93 -3.61
N ASP A 239 -1.08 18.85 -2.66
CA ASP A 239 0.19 19.21 -2.00
C ASP A 239 0.67 18.22 -0.91
N CYS A 240 1.91 18.34 -0.42
CA CYS A 240 2.27 17.85 0.93
C CYS A 240 2.43 19.06 1.85
N TYR A 241 1.81 19.00 3.03
CA TYR A 241 1.92 20.06 4.03
C TYR A 241 2.85 19.64 5.16
N TYR A 242 3.57 20.62 5.67
CA TYR A 242 4.28 20.49 6.93
C TYR A 242 3.92 21.65 7.85
N ALA A 243 3.74 21.31 9.12
CA ALA A 243 3.31 22.27 10.12
C ALA A 243 4.30 22.29 11.28
N ALA A 244 4.54 23.48 11.83
CA ALA A 244 5.36 23.62 13.01
C ALA A 244 4.43 23.77 14.23
N PRO A 245 4.81 23.19 15.39
CA PRO A 245 4.10 23.42 16.62
C PRO A 245 4.14 24.91 16.99
N ASP A 246 2.98 25.48 17.29
CA ASP A 246 2.88 26.81 17.88
C ASP A 246 3.30 26.71 19.35
N LYS A 247 4.26 27.53 19.76
CA LYS A 247 4.84 27.50 21.11
C LYS A 247 3.87 28.04 22.16
N ASP A 248 2.97 28.93 21.77
CA ASP A 248 2.06 29.63 22.69
C ASP A 248 0.68 28.96 22.75
N ASN A 249 0.34 28.18 21.73
CA ASN A 249 -0.88 27.39 21.70
C ASN A 249 -0.66 26.05 20.96
N PRO A 250 -0.21 24.99 21.67
CA PRO A 250 0.09 23.70 21.05
C PRO A 250 -1.12 23.00 20.41
N SER A 251 -2.35 23.49 20.67
CA SER A 251 -3.57 23.01 20.02
C SER A 251 -3.82 23.62 18.63
N THR A 252 -3.12 24.71 18.27
CA THR A 252 -3.23 25.36 16.97
C THR A 252 -1.94 25.16 16.18
N THR A 253 -1.87 24.06 15.45
CA THR A 253 -0.75 23.76 14.56
C THR A 253 -0.78 24.71 13.35
N LYS A 254 0.25 25.55 13.19
CA LYS A 254 0.34 26.52 12.08
C LYS A 254 0.98 25.84 10.87
N ILE A 255 0.29 25.81 9.73
CA ILE A 255 0.86 25.34 8.46
C ILE A 255 1.94 26.34 8.04
N ILE A 256 3.19 25.91 7.96
CA ILE A 256 4.33 26.80 7.70
C ILE A 256 4.86 26.63 6.27
N GLY A 257 4.56 25.52 5.60
CA GLY A 257 4.89 25.44 4.17
C GLY A 257 4.09 24.43 3.36
N ARG A 258 4.00 24.79 2.08
CA ARG A 258 3.38 24.05 0.97
C ARG A 258 4.50 23.50 0.10
N SER A 259 4.48 22.22 -0.20
CA SER A 259 5.32 21.66 -1.25
C SER A 259 4.45 21.24 -2.43
N ARG A 260 4.83 21.67 -3.65
CA ARG A 260 4.27 21.18 -4.93
C ARG A 260 4.69 19.74 -5.21
N VAL A 261 4.44 18.86 -4.25
CA VAL A 261 4.54 17.41 -4.39
C VAL A 261 3.11 16.96 -4.57
N SER A 262 2.78 16.29 -5.68
CA SER A 262 1.51 15.61 -5.85
C SER A 262 1.42 14.45 -4.83
N CYS A 263 0.91 14.72 -3.64
CA CYS A 263 0.68 13.73 -2.58
C CYS A 263 -0.71 13.09 -2.71
N GLY A 264 -1.30 13.16 -3.90
CA GLY A 264 -2.42 12.32 -4.31
C GLY A 264 -2.03 11.41 -5.48
N ILE A 265 -2.88 10.42 -5.73
CA ILE A 265 -2.78 9.52 -6.87
C ILE A 265 -2.95 10.34 -8.16
N LYS A 266 -1.83 10.75 -8.79
CA LYS A 266 -1.87 11.46 -10.07
C LYS A 266 -2.11 10.45 -11.18
N VAL A 267 -3.35 10.38 -11.66
CA VAL A 267 -3.67 9.67 -12.90
C VAL A 267 -3.23 10.56 -14.07
N GLU A 268 -2.09 10.25 -14.69
CA GLU A 268 -1.64 10.90 -15.92
C GLU A 268 -2.67 10.74 -17.03
N LYS A 269 -2.65 11.60 -18.04
CA LYS A 269 -3.57 11.57 -19.21
C LYS A 269 -3.58 10.26 -19.98
N ASP A 270 -2.69 9.30 -19.70
CA ASP A 270 -2.67 7.95 -20.29
C ASP A 270 -3.12 6.83 -19.32
N GLY A 271 -3.35 7.17 -18.05
CA GLY A 271 -3.92 6.29 -17.02
C GLY A 271 -2.89 5.84 -16.01
N ARG A 272 -1.63 6.27 -16.15
CA ARG A 272 -0.53 5.89 -15.27
C ARG A 272 -0.57 6.69 -13.98
N LEU A 273 -0.25 6.01 -12.89
CA LEU A 273 -0.06 6.64 -11.59
C LEU A 273 1.43 7.00 -11.48
N THR A 274 1.78 8.28 -11.46
CA THR A 274 3.19 8.70 -11.35
C THR A 274 3.49 9.36 -10.00
N GLY A 275 4.64 8.99 -9.42
CA GLY A 275 5.11 9.54 -8.14
C GLY A 275 4.57 8.87 -6.88
N THR A 276 3.64 7.93 -7.00
CA THR A 276 3.06 7.14 -5.91
C THR A 276 3.54 5.69 -5.97
N SER A 277 3.87 5.12 -4.82
CA SER A 277 4.11 3.68 -4.67
C SER A 277 2.88 3.02 -4.05
N PHE A 278 2.57 1.80 -4.48
CA PHE A 278 1.46 1.03 -3.93
C PHE A 278 2.02 -0.11 -3.09
N ALA A 279 1.39 -0.36 -1.96
CA ALA A 279 1.58 -1.59 -1.23
C ALA A 279 0.23 -2.15 -0.80
N SER A 280 0.18 -3.47 -0.68
CA SER A 280 -1.01 -4.21 -0.29
C SER A 280 -1.15 -4.17 1.23
N TYR A 281 -1.59 -3.02 1.75
CA TYR A 281 -2.04 -2.90 3.13
C TYR A 281 -3.39 -2.19 3.18
N SER A 282 -4.22 -2.58 4.13
CA SER A 282 -5.50 -1.91 4.35
C SER A 282 -5.26 -0.53 4.98
N SER A 283 -6.08 0.43 4.59
CA SER A 283 -6.23 1.65 5.35
C SER A 283 -7.70 2.05 5.45
N THR A 284 -7.98 2.94 6.38
CA THR A 284 -9.29 3.48 6.71
C THR A 284 -9.26 5.00 6.68
N ARG A 285 -10.44 5.63 6.71
CA ARG A 285 -10.54 7.08 6.81
C ARG A 285 -9.88 7.53 8.12
N GLY A 286 -8.88 8.40 8.03
CA GLY A 286 -8.02 8.75 9.17
C GLY A 286 -6.54 8.52 8.87
N ASP A 287 -6.22 7.48 8.11
CA ASP A 287 -4.81 7.04 7.97
C ASP A 287 -3.98 7.94 7.04
N SER A 288 -4.63 8.82 6.28
CA SER A 288 -3.94 9.74 5.37
C SER A 288 -2.94 10.59 6.13
N GLY A 289 -1.72 10.65 5.61
CA GLY A 289 -0.58 11.29 6.21
C GLY A 289 0.24 10.39 7.12
N GLY A 290 -0.27 9.25 7.57
CA GLY A 290 0.41 8.34 8.48
C GLY A 290 1.72 7.78 7.91
N SER A 291 2.66 7.42 8.78
CA SER A 291 3.94 6.86 8.36
C SER A 291 3.77 5.53 7.62
N VAL A 292 4.53 5.36 6.55
CA VAL A 292 4.73 4.07 5.88
C VAL A 292 6.16 3.65 6.13
N PHE A 293 6.35 2.52 6.79
CA PHE A 293 7.65 2.01 7.17
C PHE A 293 7.73 0.50 6.94
N SER A 294 8.95 -0.03 6.97
CA SER A 294 9.23 -1.46 6.97
C SER A 294 10.07 -1.80 8.19
N PHE A 295 9.87 -2.97 8.76
CA PHE A 295 10.73 -3.47 9.82
C PHE A 295 12.03 -3.98 9.22
N SER A 296 13.13 -3.74 9.93
CA SER A 296 14.42 -4.38 9.67
C SER A 296 14.92 -5.13 10.91
N ALA A 297 14.32 -4.86 12.07
CA ALA A 297 14.32 -5.70 13.25
C ALA A 297 13.03 -5.39 14.05
N PRO A 298 12.65 -6.20 15.07
CA PRO A 298 11.44 -5.95 15.86
C PRO A 298 11.34 -4.51 16.40
N ASN A 299 12.47 -3.94 16.83
CA ASN A 299 12.55 -2.58 17.38
C ASN A 299 13.18 -1.57 16.42
N HIS A 300 13.31 -1.91 15.13
CA HIS A 300 13.98 -1.07 14.15
C HIS A 300 13.19 -0.99 12.85
N VAL A 301 12.78 0.22 12.49
CA VAL A 301 12.00 0.48 11.28
C VAL A 301 12.71 1.46 10.36
N ILE A 302 12.46 1.28 9.06
CA ILE A 302 12.92 2.14 7.98
C ILE A 302 11.71 2.92 7.48
N LEU A 303 11.75 4.24 7.60
CA LEU A 303 10.70 5.11 7.06
C LEU A 303 10.76 5.11 5.53
N ASN A 304 9.68 4.68 4.90
CA ASN A 304 9.54 4.56 3.45
C ASN A 304 8.72 5.71 2.84
N GLY A 305 7.89 6.40 3.62
CA GLY A 305 7.08 7.51 3.14
C GLY A 305 5.91 7.85 4.04
N ILE A 306 4.88 8.46 3.46
CA ILE A 306 3.59 8.70 4.12
C ILE A 306 2.44 8.13 3.30
N HIS A 307 1.41 7.62 3.97
CA HIS A 307 0.20 7.13 3.38
C HIS A 307 -0.58 8.30 2.76
N ILE A 308 -1.07 8.15 1.53
CA ILE A 308 -1.81 9.21 0.83
C ILE A 308 -3.26 8.85 0.54
N GLY A 309 -3.67 7.62 0.87
CA GLY A 309 -5.03 7.15 0.68
C GLY A 309 -5.05 5.67 0.30
N SER A 310 -6.18 5.03 0.53
CA SER A 310 -6.47 3.71 -0.02
C SER A 310 -7.62 3.77 -1.00
N LEU A 311 -7.61 2.79 -1.87
CA LEU A 311 -8.72 2.43 -2.72
C LEU A 311 -8.77 0.91 -2.66
N GLY A 312 -9.81 0.34 -2.03
CA GLY A 312 -10.17 -1.08 -2.17
C GLY A 312 -9.14 -2.11 -1.71
N GLY A 313 -8.55 -1.91 -0.52
CA GLY A 313 -7.57 -2.84 0.06
C GLY A 313 -6.14 -2.63 -0.42
N THR A 314 -5.93 -1.74 -1.39
CA THR A 314 -4.60 -1.27 -1.81
C THR A 314 -4.39 0.15 -1.31
N ALA A 315 -3.25 0.39 -0.71
CA ALA A 315 -2.88 1.69 -0.18
C ALA A 315 -1.76 2.33 -1.01
N GLY A 316 -1.98 3.57 -1.41
CA GLY A 316 -0.97 4.42 -2.00
C GLY A 316 -0.15 5.12 -0.93
N PHE A 317 1.15 5.26 -1.17
CA PHE A 317 2.02 6.09 -0.35
C PHE A 317 2.94 6.95 -1.21
N GLN A 318 3.33 8.09 -0.65
CA GLN A 318 4.31 8.99 -1.24
C GLN A 318 5.71 8.61 -0.74
N PRO A 319 6.65 8.19 -1.60
CA PRO A 319 7.97 7.77 -1.15
C PRO A 319 8.75 8.88 -0.47
N LEU A 320 9.42 8.56 0.64
CA LEU A 320 10.21 9.47 1.46
C LEU A 320 11.21 10.24 0.60
N LYS A 321 11.97 9.55 -0.27
CA LYS A 321 12.95 10.18 -1.17
C LYS A 321 12.34 11.31 -2.00
N THR A 322 11.11 11.15 -2.47
CA THR A 322 10.41 12.19 -3.24
C THR A 322 10.06 13.39 -2.36
N ILE A 323 9.58 13.13 -1.13
CA ILE A 323 9.26 14.18 -0.14
C ILE A 323 10.52 14.97 0.19
N LEU A 324 11.61 14.31 0.58
CA LEU A 324 12.84 14.97 1.02
C LEU A 324 13.47 15.79 -0.11
N ARG A 325 13.58 15.22 -1.33
CA ARG A 325 14.13 15.92 -2.50
C ARG A 325 13.39 17.23 -2.83
N LYS A 326 12.06 17.26 -2.62
CA LYS A 326 11.23 18.43 -2.98
C LYS A 326 11.08 19.44 -1.85
N THR A 327 11.25 19.03 -0.60
CA THR A 327 11.01 19.89 0.57
C THR A 327 12.30 20.40 1.22
N ASN A 328 13.42 19.71 0.97
CA ASN A 328 14.69 19.86 1.70
C ASN A 328 14.52 19.66 3.21
N LEU A 329 13.53 18.87 3.62
CA LEU A 329 13.36 18.44 5.00
C LEU A 329 14.40 17.36 5.34
N GLN A 330 14.80 17.31 6.61
CA GLN A 330 15.63 16.25 7.18
C GLN A 330 14.81 15.47 8.20
N PRO A 331 14.51 14.17 8.01
CA PRO A 331 13.80 13.38 9.02
C PRO A 331 14.59 13.35 10.33
N LYS A 332 13.90 13.52 11.46
CA LYS A 332 14.51 13.29 12.77
C LYS A 332 14.45 11.81 13.08
N THR A 333 15.61 11.20 13.25
CA THR A 333 15.74 9.83 13.74
C THR A 333 15.82 9.83 15.26
N ALA A 334 15.36 8.76 15.91
CA ALA A 334 15.64 8.58 17.32
C ALA A 334 17.17 8.54 17.51
N LEU A 335 17.69 9.26 18.51
CA LEU A 335 19.11 9.27 18.86
C LEU A 335 19.59 7.84 19.12
N THR A 336 20.74 7.48 18.55
CA THR A 336 21.44 6.20 18.77
C THR A 336 21.83 6.00 20.22
#